data_AF-A0A436BIH2-F1
#
_entry.id   AF-A0A436BIH2-F1
#
_cell.length_a   1.000
_cell.length_b   1.000
_cell.length_c   1.000
_cell.angle_alpha   90.00
_cell.angle_beta   90.00
_cell.angle_gamma   90.00
#
_symmetry.space_group_name_H-M   'P 1'
#
loop_
_entity.id
_entity.type
_entity.pdbx_description
1 polymer ?
#
loop_
_entity_poly.entity_id
_entity_poly.type
_entity_poly.pdbx_seq_one_letter_code
_entity_poly.pdbx_strand_id
1 'polypeptide(L)'
;MLTRKQHELLMFIHERLKESGIPPSFDEMKEALDLASKSGIHRLITALEERGFIRRLPNRARALEVLRLPDSIAPGLNAAKKFSPSVIQGSLG
;
A
#
# COMPACT_ATOMS: atom_id res chain seq x y z
N MET A 1 -7.65 -9.99 1.23
CA MET A 1 -6.62 -11.04 1.49
C MET A 1 -5.52 -10.92 0.45
N LEU A 2 -4.25 -10.79 0.86
CA LEU A 2 -3.09 -10.67 -0.04
C LEU A 2 -2.50 -12.06 -0.33
N THR A 3 -1.98 -12.26 -1.55
CA THR A 3 -1.14 -13.42 -1.82
C THR A 3 0.24 -13.23 -1.18
N ARG A 4 1.00 -14.31 -1.01
CA ARG A 4 2.36 -14.26 -0.45
C ARG A 4 3.25 -13.24 -1.17
N LYS A 5 3.30 -13.29 -2.51
CA LYS A 5 4.10 -12.34 -3.31
C LYS A 5 3.61 -10.90 -3.23
N GLN A 6 2.30 -10.67 -3.11
CA GLN A 6 1.77 -9.31 -2.90
C GLN A 6 2.15 -8.75 -1.53
N HIS A 7 2.11 -9.61 -0.50
CA HIS A 7 2.55 -9.25 0.84
C HIS A 7 4.05 -8.93 0.89
N GLU A 8 4.88 -9.80 0.32
CA GLU A 8 6.33 -9.60 0.19
C GLU A 8 6.64 -8.27 -0.52
N LEU A 9 5.97 -7.97 -1.63
CA LEU A 9 6.15 -6.71 -2.36
C LEU A 9 5.78 -5.49 -1.53
N LEU A 10 4.61 -5.53 -0.89
CA LEU A 10 4.12 -4.41 -0.06
C LEU A 10 5.10 -4.12 1.08
N MET A 11 5.64 -5.17 1.70
CA MET A 11 6.58 -5.02 2.80
C MET A 11 7.94 -4.53 2.34
N PHE A 12 8.44 -5.04 1.23
CA PHE A 12 9.66 -4.52 0.62
C PHE A 12 9.56 -3.03 0.31
N ILE A 13 8.45 -2.57 -0.29
CA ILE A 13 8.22 -1.15 -0.56
C ILE A 13 8.19 -0.35 0.74
N HIS A 14 7.49 -0.84 1.78
CA HIS A 14 7.36 -0.15 3.06
C HIS A 14 8.72 0.03 3.76
N GLU A 15 9.53 -1.03 3.85
CA GLU A 15 10.84 -0.95 4.48
C GLU A 15 11.79 -0.04 3.69
N ARG A 16 11.78 -0.10 2.36
CA ARG A 16 12.61 0.81 1.53
C ARG A 16 12.23 2.27 1.71
N LEU A 17 10.93 2.56 1.80
CA LEU A 17 10.43 3.89 2.12
C LEU A 17 10.86 4.34 3.52
N LYS A 18 10.84 3.45 4.51
CA LYS A 18 11.25 3.75 5.88
C LYS A 18 12.76 3.99 6.02
N GLU A 19 13.57 3.22 5.29
CA GLU A 19 15.03 3.32 5.33
C GLU A 19 15.58 4.50 4.54
N SER A 20 15.09 4.70 3.31
CA SER A 20 15.67 5.65 2.35
C SER A 20 14.79 6.86 2.06
N GLY A 21 13.51 6.84 2.45
CA GLY A 21 12.53 7.84 2.06
C GLY A 21 12.11 7.76 0.58
N ILE A 22 12.70 6.85 -0.20
CA ILE A 22 12.53 6.76 -1.64
C ILE A 22 11.90 5.41 -2.00
N PRO A 23 10.80 5.41 -2.79
CA PRO A 23 10.23 4.16 -3.27
C PRO A 23 11.21 3.38 -4.16
N PRO A 24 11.27 2.04 -4.03
CA PRO A 24 12.10 1.22 -4.89
C PRO A 24 11.62 1.28 -6.34
N SER A 25 12.55 1.14 -7.28
CA SER A 25 12.27 1.02 -8.70
C SER A 25 11.64 -0.33 -9.05
N PHE A 26 11.03 -0.41 -10.24
CA PHE A 26 10.47 -1.66 -10.75
C PHE A 26 11.51 -2.78 -10.86
N ASP A 27 12.75 -2.43 -11.20
CA ASP A 27 13.83 -3.40 -11.35
C ASP A 27 14.33 -3.89 -9.97
N GLU A 28 14.49 -2.99 -8.99
CA GLU A 28 14.79 -3.37 -7.60
C GLU A 28 13.70 -4.29 -7.02
N MET A 29 12.42 -3.96 -7.25
CA MET A 29 11.32 -4.80 -6.79
C MET A 29 11.31 -6.18 -7.46
N LYS A 30 11.65 -6.25 -8.75
CA LYS A 30 11.76 -7.51 -9.50
C LYS A 30 12.86 -8.38 -8.92
N GLU A 31 14.04 -7.81 -8.69
CA GLU A 31 15.20 -8.50 -8.12
C GLU A 31 14.91 -8.97 -6.69
N ALA A 32 14.33 -8.12 -5.84
CA ALA A 32 14.02 -8.46 -4.46
C ALA A 32 13.02 -9.62 -4.32
N LEU A 33 12.10 -9.77 -5.29
CA LEU A 33 11.09 -10.83 -5.29
C LEU A 33 11.46 -12.04 -6.15
N ASP A 34 12.66 -12.05 -6.73
CA ASP A 34 13.15 -13.07 -7.66
C ASP A 34 12.16 -13.37 -8.80
N LEU A 35 11.66 -12.29 -9.44
CA LEU A 35 10.73 -12.42 -10.55
C LEU A 35 11.46 -12.44 -11.90
N ALA A 36 11.04 -13.36 -12.77
CA ALA A 36 11.61 -13.50 -14.11
C ALA A 36 11.33 -12.30 -15.03
N SER A 37 10.29 -11.51 -14.78
CA SER A 37 9.88 -10.42 -15.68
C SER A 37 9.31 -9.19 -14.98
N LYS A 38 9.48 -8.03 -15.63
CA LYS A 38 8.91 -6.74 -15.21
C LYS A 38 7.38 -6.75 -15.22
N SER A 39 6.77 -7.49 -16.15
CA SER A 39 5.31 -7.68 -16.22
C SER A 39 4.75 -8.30 -14.93
N GLY A 40 5.50 -9.19 -14.27
CA GLY A 40 5.13 -9.74 -12.97
C GLY A 40 4.97 -8.67 -11.90
N ILE A 41 5.93 -7.73 -11.81
CA ILE A 41 5.84 -6.60 -10.89
C ILE A 41 4.66 -5.69 -11.24
N HIS A 42 4.47 -5.34 -12.50
CA HIS A 42 3.32 -4.52 -12.90
C HIS A 42 2.00 -5.12 -12.43
N ARG A 43 1.83 -6.44 -12.58
CA ARG A 43 0.61 -7.15 -12.15
C ARG A 43 0.42 -7.11 -10.64
N LEU A 44 1.49 -7.25 -9.86
CA LEU A 44 1.42 -7.16 -8.40
C LEU A 44 1.11 -5.74 -7.92
N ILE A 45 1.74 -4.72 -8.52
CA ILE A 45 1.51 -3.30 -8.19
C ILE A 45 0.07 -2.92 -8.50
N THR A 46 -0.44 -3.26 -9.69
CA THR A 46 -1.84 -2.99 -10.05
C THR A 46 -2.79 -3.66 -9.06
N ALA A 47 -2.55 -4.92 -8.68
CA ALA A 47 -3.40 -5.60 -7.71
C ALA A 47 -3.35 -4.97 -6.30
N LEU A 48 -2.19 -4.46 -5.87
CA LEU A 48 -2.06 -3.74 -4.59
C LEU A 48 -2.78 -2.38 -4.63
N GLU A 49 -2.72 -1.70 -5.77
CA GLU A 49 -3.36 -0.41 -6.02
C GLU A 49 -4.89 -0.53 -6.06
N GLU A 50 -5.42 -1.48 -6.82
CA GLU A 50 -6.87 -1.78 -6.88
C GLU A 50 -7.45 -2.13 -5.52
N ARG A 51 -6.64 -2.74 -4.65
CA ARG A 51 -7.03 -3.12 -3.28
C ARG A 51 -6.78 -2.01 -2.26
N GLY A 52 -6.27 -0.86 -2.68
CA GLY A 52 -6.05 0.31 -1.83
C GLY A 52 -4.89 0.18 -0.83
N PHE A 53 -3.94 -0.73 -1.06
CA PHE A 53 -2.72 -0.81 -0.23
C PHE A 53 -1.68 0.23 -0.63
N ILE A 54 -1.65 0.59 -1.90
CA ILE A 54 -0.73 1.59 -2.46
C ILE A 54 -1.47 2.51 -3.42
N ARG A 55 -0.87 3.66 -3.73
CA ARG A 55 -1.27 4.49 -4.87
C ARG A 55 -0.07 4.93 -5.68
N ARG A 56 -0.25 5.10 -6.99
CA ARG A 56 0.71 5.80 -7.84
C ARG A 56 0.40 7.29 -7.86
N LEU A 57 1.43 8.12 -7.77
CA LEU A 57 1.28 9.56 -7.94
C LEU A 57 1.54 9.91 -9.41
N PRO A 58 0.63 10.63 -10.07
CA PRO A 58 0.82 11.04 -11.46
C PRO A 58 2.04 11.97 -11.60
N ASN A 59 2.63 11.95 -12.80
CA ASN A 59 3.70 12.87 -13.22
C ASN A 59 5.03 12.77 -12.46
N ARG A 60 5.30 11.66 -11.77
CA ARG A 60 6.60 11.42 -11.11
C ARG A 60 7.08 9.98 -11.31
N ALA A 61 8.33 9.83 -11.75
CA ALA A 61 9.01 8.55 -11.70
C ALA A 61 9.20 8.13 -10.23
N ARG A 62 9.01 6.84 -9.92
CA ARG A 62 9.13 6.27 -8.56
C ARG A 62 8.19 6.89 -7.52
N ALA A 63 7.00 7.32 -7.93
CA ALA A 63 6.06 7.94 -7.02
C ALA A 63 4.98 6.93 -6.61
N LEU A 64 5.37 6.08 -5.66
CA LEU A 64 4.51 5.05 -5.10
C LEU A 64 4.42 5.27 -3.60
N GLU A 65 3.20 5.34 -3.09
CA GLU A 65 2.92 5.58 -1.68
C GLU A 65 2.17 4.40 -1.07
N VAL A 66 2.57 3.99 0.13
CA VAL A 66 1.89 2.94 0.91
C VAL A 66 0.78 3.59 1.73
N LEU A 67 -0.48 3.22 1.44
CA LEU A 67 -1.67 3.78 2.09
C LEU A 67 -2.08 3.03 3.35
N ARG A 68 -1.90 1.70 3.36
CA ARG A 68 -2.20 0.84 4.51
C ARG A 68 -1.33 -0.40 4.50
N LEU A 69 -1.07 -0.93 5.69
CA LEU A 69 -0.44 -2.22 5.88
C LEU A 69 -1.49 -3.32 6.08
N PRO A 70 -1.14 -4.59 5.86
CA PRO A 70 -2.03 -5.71 6.13
C PRO A 70 -2.40 -5.76 7.62
N ASP A 71 -3.67 -6.06 7.93
CA ASP A 71 -4.18 -6.07 9.32
C ASP A 71 -3.43 -7.07 10.22
N SER A 72 -2.82 -8.10 9.64
CA SER A 72 -1.97 -9.07 10.34
C SER A 72 -0.72 -8.48 10.99
N ILE A 73 -0.31 -7.26 10.63
CA ILE A 73 0.92 -6.60 11.12
C ILE A 73 0.59 -5.37 11.99
N ALA A 74 -0.59 -4.77 11.85
CA ALA A 74 -0.96 -3.58 12.62
C ALA A 74 -2.43 -3.61 13.05
N PRO A 75 -2.74 -4.13 14.25
CA PRO A 75 -4.08 -4.00 14.85
C PRO A 75 -4.49 -2.54 15.13
N GLY A 76 -3.60 -1.55 14.96
CA GLY A 76 -3.83 -0.16 15.37
C GLY A 76 -3.91 0.90 14.26
N LEU A 77 -3.42 0.64 13.05
CA LEU A 77 -3.30 1.71 12.04
C LEU A 77 -4.59 1.92 11.21
N ASN A 78 -5.44 0.89 11.11
CA ASN A 78 -6.69 0.94 10.35
C ASN A 78 -7.91 1.45 11.16
N ALA A 79 -7.73 1.75 12.45
CA ALA A 79 -8.79 2.30 13.30
C ALA A 79 -9.08 3.79 13.01
N ALA A 80 -8.13 4.53 12.41
CA ALA A 80 -8.24 5.98 12.26
C ALA A 80 -9.19 6.46 11.15
N LYS A 81 -9.80 5.56 10.36
CA LYS A 81 -10.63 5.97 9.19
C LYS A 81 -12.06 5.43 9.16
N LYS A 82 -12.54 4.73 10.17
CA LYS A 82 -13.92 4.23 10.15
C LYS A 82 -14.73 4.74 11.33
N PHE A 83 -15.56 5.72 10.99
CA PHE A 83 -16.84 6.07 11.61
C PHE A 83 -16.80 7.11 12.74
N SER A 84 -16.99 8.39 12.35
CA SER A 84 -17.46 9.45 13.24
C SER A 84 -18.94 9.71 12.93
N PRO A 85 -19.90 9.01 13.55
CA PRO A 85 -21.31 9.35 13.39
C PRO A 85 -21.56 10.65 14.16
N SER A 86 -21.66 11.77 13.44
CA SER A 86 -22.18 13.01 14.02
C SER A 86 -23.68 12.82 14.29
N VAL A 87 -24.01 12.41 15.52
CA VAL A 87 -25.40 12.39 16.00
C VAL A 87 -25.85 13.86 16.10
N ILE A 88 -26.70 14.28 15.18
CA ILE A 88 -27.39 15.57 15.29
C ILE A 88 -28.40 15.42 16.42
N GLN A 89 -28.15 16.03 17.59
CA GLN A 89 -29.14 16.13 18.65
C GLN A 89 -30.29 17.00 18.15
N GLY A 90 -31.46 16.39 17.97
CA GLY A 90 -32.69 17.11 17.63
C GLY A 90 -33.08 18.07 18.76
N SER A 91 -33.19 19.35 18.44
CA SER A 91 -33.92 20.30 19.27
C SER A 91 -35.41 20.11 19.01
N LEU A 92 -36.10 19.44 19.93
CA LEU A 92 -37.55 19.55 20.06
C LEU A 92 -37.85 20.98 20.53
N GLY A 93 -38.56 21.73 19.70
CA GLY A 93 -39.13 23.04 19.99
C GLY A 93 -40.50 23.14 19.33
#